data_AF-A0A8S0GWI8-F1
#
_entry.id   AF-A0A8S0GWI8-F1
#
_cell.length_a   1.000
_cell.length_b   1.000
_cell.length_c   1.000
_cell.angle_alpha   90.00
_cell.angle_beta   90.00
_cell.angle_gamma   90.00
#
_symmetry.space_group_name_H-M   'P 1'
#
loop_
_entity.id
_entity.type
_entity.pdbx_description
1 polymer ?
#
loop_
_entity_poly.entity_id
_entity_poly.type
_entity_poly.pdbx_seq_one_letter_code
_entity_poly.pdbx_strand_id
1 'polypeptide(L)'
;MTAPTAIRRLNAADPDFARHLDHLLSWESVSDDSVNQRVLDIIKAVRERGDAALVEFTQRFDGLQVASMADLILPRERLELALTRITVAQREALEKAAARVRSYHEKQKQDSWTYTEADGTVLGQKVTPLDRAGLYVPGARRPTRRRC
;
A
#
# COMPACT_ATOMS: atom_id res chain seq x y z
N MET A 1 -5.80 -38.74 12.09
CA MET A 1 -4.82 -39.21 11.09
C MET A 1 -4.63 -38.07 10.09
N THR A 2 -3.57 -37.29 10.25
CA THR A 2 -3.30 -36.12 9.40
C THR A 2 -2.75 -36.59 8.07
N ALA A 3 -3.40 -36.25 6.96
CA ALA A 3 -2.90 -36.58 5.62
C ALA A 3 -1.51 -35.93 5.42
N PRO A 4 -0.54 -36.64 4.81
CA PRO A 4 0.77 -36.08 4.55
C PRO A 4 0.66 -34.90 3.57
N THR A 5 1.17 -33.74 3.97
CA THR A 5 1.26 -32.56 3.09
C THR A 5 2.23 -32.86 1.95
N ALA A 6 1.72 -33.01 0.73
CA ALA A 6 2.54 -33.16 -0.46
C ALA A 6 3.20 -31.83 -0.85
N ILE A 7 4.40 -31.57 -0.33
CA ILE A 7 5.22 -30.42 -0.72
C ILE A 7 5.99 -30.79 -1.99
N ARG A 8 5.79 -30.02 -3.06
CA ARG A 8 6.51 -30.22 -4.33
C ARG A 8 8.01 -30.02 -4.11
N ARG A 9 8.81 -31.03 -4.46
CA ARG A 9 10.27 -30.99 -4.40
C ARG A 9 10.82 -30.99 -5.82
N LEU A 10 11.81 -30.15 -6.06
CA LEU A 10 12.53 -30.03 -7.33
C LEU A 10 14.00 -30.37 -7.05
N ASN A 11 14.64 -31.12 -7.94
CA ASN A 11 16.07 -31.38 -7.87
C ASN A 11 16.76 -30.71 -9.07
N ALA A 12 17.76 -29.87 -8.79
CA ALA A 12 18.50 -29.15 -9.82
C ALA A 12 19.30 -30.06 -10.78
N ALA A 13 19.50 -31.33 -10.40
CA ALA A 13 20.14 -32.33 -11.25
C ALA A 13 19.18 -33.01 -12.25
N ASP A 14 17.87 -32.80 -12.12
CA ASP A 14 16.90 -33.43 -13.03
C ASP A 14 16.93 -32.73 -14.40
N PRO A 15 16.89 -33.46 -15.53
CA PRO A 15 16.90 -32.87 -16.86
C PRO A 15 15.68 -31.96 -17.13
N ASP A 16 14.58 -32.20 -16.42
CA ASP A 16 13.33 -31.40 -16.48
C ASP A 16 13.28 -30.26 -15.45
N PHE A 17 14.35 -30.02 -14.68
CA PHE A 17 14.34 -29.05 -13.59
C PHE A 17 13.88 -27.67 -14.02
N ALA A 18 14.45 -27.13 -15.10
CA ALA A 18 14.13 -25.79 -15.59
C ALA A 18 12.63 -25.66 -15.92
N ARG A 19 12.06 -26.63 -16.65
CA ARG A 19 10.64 -26.67 -17.00
C ARG A 19 9.75 -26.74 -15.76
N HIS A 20 10.11 -27.56 -14.78
CA HIS A 20 9.34 -27.69 -13.55
C HIS A 20 9.45 -26.47 -12.63
N LEU A 21 10.60 -25.78 -12.63
CA LEU A 21 10.81 -24.52 -11.94
C LEU A 21 10.01 -23.39 -12.61
N ASP A 22 10.06 -23.28 -13.93
CA ASP A 22 9.30 -22.30 -14.69
C ASP A 22 7.80 -22.44 -14.44
N HIS A 23 7.28 -23.67 -14.43
CA HIS A 23 5.87 -23.92 -14.07
C HIS A 23 5.55 -23.60 -12.60
N LEU A 24 6.52 -23.72 -11.68
CA LEU A 24 6.28 -23.35 -10.29
C LEU A 24 6.27 -21.81 -10.12
N LEU A 25 7.15 -21.14 -10.86
CA LEU A 25 7.29 -19.69 -10.88
C LEU A 25 6.27 -19.01 -11.79
N SER A 26 5.60 -19.76 -12.67
CA SER A 26 4.55 -19.26 -13.55
C SER A 26 3.37 -18.83 -12.69
N TRP A 27 3.40 -17.56 -12.33
CA TRP A 27 2.32 -16.87 -11.69
C TRP A 27 1.31 -16.55 -12.79
N GLU A 28 0.27 -17.36 -12.91
CA GLU A 28 -0.83 -17.06 -13.81
C GLU A 28 -1.58 -15.86 -13.22
N SER A 29 -1.23 -14.66 -13.69
CA SER A 29 -2.05 -13.48 -13.49
C SER A 29 -3.34 -13.73 -14.26
N VAL A 30 -4.34 -14.29 -13.59
CA VAL A 30 -5.71 -14.31 -14.11
C VAL A 30 -6.18 -12.86 -14.11
N SER A 31 -5.80 -12.12 -15.14
CA SER A 31 -6.41 -10.83 -15.48
C SER A 31 -7.74 -11.18 -16.14
N ASP A 32 -8.78 -11.30 -15.33
CA ASP A 32 -10.14 -11.43 -15.81
C ASP A 32 -10.53 -10.12 -16.50
N ASP A 33 -10.70 -10.15 -17.82
CA ASP A 33 -11.07 -8.99 -18.63
C ASP A 33 -12.35 -8.31 -18.12
N SER A 34 -13.26 -9.08 -17.51
CA SER A 34 -14.48 -8.53 -16.91
C SER A 34 -14.19 -7.68 -15.66
N VAL A 35 -13.18 -8.05 -14.87
CA VAL A 35 -12.73 -7.26 -13.72
C VAL A 35 -12.06 -5.99 -14.20
N ASN A 36 -11.21 -6.08 -15.23
CA ASN A 36 -10.54 -4.93 -15.81
C ASN A 36 -11.57 -3.91 -16.33
N GLN A 37 -12.58 -4.36 -17.08
CA GLN A 37 -13.62 -3.48 -17.59
C GLN A 37 -14.39 -2.77 -16.47
N ARG A 38 -14.75 -3.49 -15.40
CA ARG A 38 -15.43 -2.89 -14.24
C ARG A 38 -14.57 -1.81 -13.57
N VAL A 39 -13.27 -2.03 -13.43
CA VAL A 39 -12.34 -1.04 -12.85
C VAL A 39 -12.29 0.21 -13.73
N LEU A 40 -12.20 0.04 -15.05
CA LEU A 40 -12.21 1.17 -15.99
C LEU A 40 -13.51 1.99 -15.89
N ASP A 41 -14.66 1.32 -15.78
CA ASP A 41 -15.96 1.97 -15.64
C ASP A 41 -16.07 2.76 -14.32
N ILE A 42 -15.55 2.20 -13.21
CA ILE A 42 -15.49 2.88 -11.92
C ILE A 42 -14.61 4.13 -12.00
N ILE A 43 -13.40 4.01 -12.56
CA ILE A 43 -12.47 5.14 -12.72
C ILE A 43 -13.13 6.24 -13.56
N LYS A 44 -13.78 5.87 -14.67
CA LYS A 44 -14.50 6.82 -15.52
C LYS A 44 -15.60 7.54 -14.73
N ALA A 45 -16.44 6.80 -14.01
CA ALA A 45 -17.52 7.37 -13.22
C ALA A 45 -17.02 8.33 -12.13
N VAL A 46 -15.92 8.01 -11.44
CA VAL A 46 -15.31 8.90 -10.43
C VAL A 46 -14.74 10.16 -11.08
N ARG A 47 -14.12 10.05 -12.26
CA ARG A 47 -13.60 11.24 -12.98
C ARG A 47 -14.71 12.18 -13.45
N GLU A 48 -15.85 11.65 -13.85
CA GLU A 48 -16.97 12.44 -14.39
C GLU A 48 -17.88 13.00 -13.30
N ARG A 49 -18.15 12.24 -12.23
CA ARG A 49 -19.15 12.59 -11.20
C ARG A 49 -18.53 12.92 -9.83
N GLY A 50 -17.23 12.73 -9.64
CA GLY A 50 -16.52 13.03 -8.40
C GLY A 50 -17.13 12.34 -7.18
N ASP A 51 -17.36 13.13 -6.12
CA ASP A 51 -17.85 12.67 -4.81
C ASP A 51 -19.16 11.88 -4.89
N ALA A 52 -20.05 12.21 -5.83
CA ALA A 52 -21.32 11.49 -5.99
C ALA A 52 -21.10 10.03 -6.39
N ALA A 53 -20.16 9.75 -7.29
CA ALA A 53 -19.80 8.37 -7.65
C ALA A 53 -19.11 7.65 -6.50
N LEU A 54 -18.28 8.36 -5.73
CA LEU A 54 -17.57 7.76 -4.60
C LEU A 54 -18.55 7.34 -3.49
N VAL A 55 -19.50 8.20 -3.13
CA VAL A 55 -20.57 7.90 -2.16
C VAL A 55 -21.39 6.70 -2.61
N GLU A 56 -21.81 6.66 -3.89
CA GLU A 56 -22.55 5.53 -4.46
C GLU A 56 -21.75 4.22 -4.39
N PHE A 57 -20.48 4.24 -4.79
CA PHE A 57 -19.63 3.05 -4.77
C PHE A 57 -19.31 2.57 -3.36
N THR A 58 -19.13 3.47 -2.40
CA THR A 58 -18.95 3.10 -0.99
C THR A 58 -20.21 2.45 -0.42
N GLN A 59 -21.41 2.99 -0.71
CA GLN A 59 -22.66 2.34 -0.32
C GLN A 59 -22.79 0.93 -0.94
N ARG A 60 -22.42 0.80 -2.21
CA ARG A 60 -22.56 -0.45 -2.97
C ARG A 60 -21.55 -1.53 -2.57
N PHE A 61 -20.28 -1.19 -2.42
CA PHE A 61 -19.20 -2.16 -2.22
C PHE A 61 -18.85 -2.36 -0.75
N ASP A 62 -18.89 -1.30 0.06
CA ASP A 62 -18.55 -1.37 1.48
C ASP A 62 -19.79 -1.57 2.37
N GLY A 63 -20.99 -1.41 1.80
CA GLY A 63 -22.26 -1.53 2.53
C GLY A 63 -22.47 -0.42 3.57
N LEU A 64 -21.73 0.67 3.48
CA LEU A 64 -21.77 1.77 4.44
C LEU A 64 -22.82 2.82 4.02
N GLN A 65 -23.75 3.14 4.90
CA GLN A 65 -24.74 4.19 4.66
C GLN A 65 -24.11 5.56 4.92
N VAL A 66 -23.74 6.26 3.85
CA VAL A 66 -23.17 7.62 3.89
C VAL A 66 -23.98 8.55 3.00
N ALA A 67 -24.21 9.78 3.45
CA ALA A 67 -24.96 10.76 2.67
C ALA A 67 -24.04 11.68 1.85
N SER A 68 -22.80 11.85 2.30
CA SER A 68 -21.85 12.78 1.70
C SER A 68 -20.40 12.32 1.85
N MET A 69 -19.50 12.98 1.10
CA MET A 69 -18.05 12.77 1.24
C MET A 69 -17.54 13.08 2.65
N ALA A 70 -18.18 14.01 3.37
CA ALA A 70 -17.79 14.35 4.75
C ALA A 70 -17.93 13.16 5.70
N ASP A 71 -18.89 12.25 5.45
CA ASP A 71 -19.10 11.05 6.26
C ASP A 71 -17.98 10.00 6.08
N LEU A 72 -17.21 10.11 4.99
CA LEU A 72 -16.08 9.25 4.68
C LEU A 72 -14.76 9.76 5.30
N ILE A 73 -14.76 10.97 5.83
CA ILE A 73 -13.59 11.57 6.47
C ILE A 73 -13.65 11.28 7.98
N LEU A 74 -12.63 10.61 8.49
CA LEU A 74 -12.51 10.41 9.93
C LEU A 74 -11.97 11.68 10.60
N PRO A 75 -12.71 12.25 11.57
CA PRO A 75 -12.23 13.41 12.29
C PRO A 75 -11.07 13.02 13.21
N ARG A 76 -10.19 13.99 13.49
CA ARG A 76 -8.94 13.77 14.25
C ARG A 76 -9.22 13.16 15.62
N GLU A 77 -10.26 13.64 16.28
CA GLU A 77 -10.70 13.22 17.61
C GLU A 77 -11.03 11.72 17.62
N ARG A 78 -11.58 11.19 16.52
CA ARG A 78 -11.87 9.77 16.38
C ARG A 78 -10.60 8.93 16.28
N LEU A 79 -9.56 9.45 15.62
CA LEU A 79 -8.25 8.80 15.52
C LEU A 79 -7.53 8.80 16.87
N GLU A 80 -7.58 9.92 17.59
CA GLU A 80 -7.01 10.02 18.94
C GLU A 80 -7.73 9.08 19.91
N LEU A 81 -9.06 8.97 19.84
CA LEU A 81 -9.83 8.00 20.60
C LEU A 81 -9.47 6.54 20.25
N ALA A 82 -9.15 6.25 18.98
CA ALA A 82 -8.67 4.92 18.59
C ALA A 82 -7.31 4.61 19.21
N LEU A 83 -6.43 5.61 19.34
CA LEU A 83 -5.13 5.49 19.99
C LEU A 83 -5.25 5.27 21.50
N THR A 84 -6.24 5.87 22.17
CA THR A 84 -6.45 5.63 23.62
C THR A 84 -7.07 4.26 23.91
N ARG A 85 -7.71 3.63 22.92
CA ARG A 85 -8.34 2.30 23.05
C ARG A 85 -7.39 1.12 22.94
N ILE A 86 -6.17 1.32 22.44
CA ILE A 86 -5.16 0.25 22.41
C ILE A 86 -4.46 0.13 23.75
N THR A 87 -3.93 -1.07 24.06
CA THR A 87 -3.20 -1.26 25.32
C THR A 87 -1.89 -0.48 25.32
N VAL A 88 -1.37 -0.15 26.51
CA VAL A 88 -0.09 0.55 26.66
C VAL A 88 1.03 -0.18 25.92
N ALA A 89 1.13 -1.51 26.09
CA ALA A 89 2.13 -2.32 25.39
C ALA A 89 2.00 -2.27 23.86
N GLN A 90 0.76 -2.24 23.32
CA GLN A 90 0.55 -2.09 21.88
C GLN A 90 0.97 -0.69 21.40
N ARG A 91 0.68 0.35 22.18
CA ARG A 91 1.06 1.72 21.86
C ARG A 91 2.58 1.87 21.81
N GLU A 92 3.28 1.42 22.85
CA GLU A 92 4.74 1.48 22.92
C GLU A 92 5.40 0.73 21.76
N ALA A 93 4.87 -0.44 21.39
CA ALA A 93 5.36 -1.20 20.24
C ALA A 93 5.21 -0.43 18.92
N LEU A 94 4.05 0.21 18.69
CA LEU A 94 3.78 1.01 17.50
C LEU A 94 4.66 2.27 17.45
N GLU A 95 4.81 2.97 18.56
CA GLU A 95 5.65 4.17 18.66
C GLU A 95 7.13 3.84 18.42
N LYS A 96 7.61 2.73 18.98
CA LYS A 96 8.98 2.24 18.75
C LYS A 96 9.20 1.85 17.29
N ALA A 97 8.24 1.16 16.66
CA ALA A 97 8.31 0.83 15.24
C ALA A 97 8.35 2.10 14.37
N ALA A 98 7.47 3.07 14.65
CA ALA A 98 7.44 4.36 13.94
C ALA A 98 8.76 5.14 14.09
N ALA A 99 9.33 5.18 15.30
CA ALA A 99 10.60 5.84 15.56
C ALA A 99 11.76 5.20 14.78
N ARG A 100 11.81 3.87 14.72
CA ARG A 100 12.83 3.14 13.93
C ARG A 100 12.68 3.40 12.44
N VAL A 101 11.45 3.36 11.91
CA VAL A 101 11.16 3.66 10.51
C VAL A 101 11.60 5.09 10.19
N ARG A 102 11.24 6.07 11.02
CA ARG A 102 11.67 7.47 10.82
C ARG A 102 13.18 7.62 10.83
N SER A 103 13.86 7.08 11.85
CA SER A 103 15.31 7.18 11.98
C SER A 103 16.06 6.61 10.78
N TYR A 104 15.56 5.52 10.20
CA TYR A 104 16.13 4.95 8.98
C TYR A 104 15.91 5.83 7.75
N HIS A 105 14.68 6.33 7.53
CA HIS A 105 14.38 7.15 6.35
C HIS A 105 15.04 8.55 6.40
N GLU A 106 15.25 9.12 7.58
CA GLU A 106 16.03 10.37 7.73
C GLU A 106 17.47 10.21 7.20
N LYS A 107 18.08 9.03 7.38
CA LYS A 107 19.43 8.76 6.84
C LYS A 107 19.45 8.56 5.32
N GLN A 108 18.31 8.27 4.70
CA GLN A 108 18.17 8.11 3.25
C GLN A 108 17.74 9.39 2.53
N LYS A 109 17.43 10.45 3.30
CA LYS A 109 17.00 11.73 2.75
C LYS A 109 18.13 12.33 1.91
N GLN A 110 17.80 12.70 0.68
CA GLN A 110 18.73 13.39 -0.21
C GLN A 110 18.60 14.90 -0.02
N ASP A 111 19.73 15.57 0.15
CA ASP A 111 19.79 17.02 0.18
C ASP A 111 19.94 17.60 -1.22
N SER A 112 19.42 18.82 -1.39
CA SER A 112 19.73 19.61 -2.59
C SER A 112 21.17 20.10 -2.52
N TRP A 113 21.84 20.20 -3.66
CA TRP A 113 23.22 20.67 -3.73
C TRP A 113 23.45 21.53 -4.97
N THR A 114 24.49 22.37 -4.91
CA THR A 114 24.94 23.21 -6.02
C THR A 114 26.47 23.34 -5.98
N TYR A 115 27.12 23.45 -7.13
CA TYR A 115 28.52 23.80 -7.26
C TYR A 115 28.75 24.77 -8.42
N THR A 116 29.88 25.47 -8.38
CA THR A 116 30.30 26.41 -9.42
C THR A 116 31.53 25.85 -10.13
N GLU A 117 31.50 25.82 -11.45
CA GLU A 117 32.61 25.42 -12.29
C GLU A 117 33.64 26.56 -12.46
N ALA A 118 34.82 26.23 -12.98
CA ALA A 118 35.92 27.18 -13.15
C ALA A 118 35.60 28.32 -14.13
N ASP A 119 34.61 28.12 -15.02
CA ASP A 119 34.11 29.10 -15.98
C ASP A 119 33.00 30.01 -15.39
N GLY A 120 32.63 29.81 -14.13
CA GLY A 120 31.57 30.54 -13.43
C GLY A 120 30.17 29.96 -13.60
N THR A 121 30.00 28.85 -14.32
CA THR A 121 28.71 28.17 -14.47
C THR A 121 28.28 27.53 -13.14
N VAL A 122 27.02 27.73 -12.74
CA VAL A 122 26.46 27.13 -11.52
C VAL A 122 25.56 25.96 -11.89
N LEU A 123 25.90 24.76 -11.39
CA LEU A 123 25.16 23.53 -11.59
C LEU A 123 24.66 22.99 -10.24
N GLY A 124 23.58 22.20 -10.26
CA GLY A 124 22.99 21.70 -9.03
C GLY A 124 21.87 20.70 -9.22
N GLN A 125 21.47 20.09 -8.11
CA GLN A 125 20.29 19.25 -7.99
C GLN A 125 19.36 19.83 -6.93
N LYS A 126 18.10 20.01 -7.29
CA LYS A 126 17.02 20.39 -6.36
C LYS A 126 16.15 19.17 -6.06
N VAL A 127 16.12 18.76 -4.80
CA VAL A 127 15.27 17.68 -4.30
C VAL A 127 14.08 18.30 -3.57
N THR A 128 12.86 18.01 -4.04
CA THR A 128 11.61 18.51 -3.43
C THR A 128 10.66 17.36 -3.12
N PRO A 129 9.94 17.41 -1.98
CA PRO A 129 8.91 16.42 -1.68
C PRO A 129 7.72 16.55 -2.66
N LEU A 130 6.91 15.50 -2.75
CA LEU A 130 5.60 15.60 -3.41
C LEU A 130 4.66 16.47 -2.58
N ASP A 131 3.84 17.29 -3.25
CA ASP A 131 2.85 18.13 -2.57
C ASP A 131 1.80 17.32 -1.81
N ARG A 132 1.42 16.15 -2.35
CA ARG A 132 0.44 15.23 -1.77
C ARG A 132 0.78 13.79 -2.11
N ALA A 133 0.55 12.87 -1.18
CA ALA A 133 0.64 11.43 -1.37
C ALA A 133 -0.61 10.75 -0.79
N GLY A 134 -1.16 9.78 -1.52
CA GLY A 134 -2.26 8.92 -1.06
C GLY A 134 -1.73 7.57 -0.58
N LEU A 135 -2.22 7.09 0.56
CA LEU A 135 -1.90 5.77 1.10
C LEU A 135 -3.18 4.93 1.18
N TYR A 136 -3.29 3.90 0.34
CA TYR A 136 -4.38 2.93 0.45
C TYR A 136 -4.00 1.81 1.43
N VAL A 137 -4.88 1.56 2.39
CA VAL A 137 -4.77 0.44 3.34
C VAL A 137 -6.03 -0.42 3.17
N PRO A 138 -5.92 -1.71 2.79
CA PRO A 138 -7.09 -2.56 2.62
C PRO A 138 -7.82 -2.77 3.95
N GLY A 139 -9.16 -2.69 3.91
CA GLY A 139 -10.01 -2.97 5.07
C GLY A 139 -9.99 -4.47 5.43
N ALA A 140 -9.96 -4.81 6.72
CA ALA A 140 -10.06 -6.21 7.16
C ALA A 140 -10.60 -6.39 8.59
N ARG A 141 -11.36 -7.48 8.78
CA ARG A 141 -11.68 -8.14 10.07
C ARG A 141 -10.41 -8.63 10.81
N ARG A 142 -9.27 -8.68 10.12
CA ARG A 142 -7.92 -8.94 10.65
C ARG A 142 -6.96 -7.87 10.11
N PRO A 143 -6.85 -6.69 10.73
CA PRO A 143 -5.89 -5.68 10.28
C PRO A 143 -4.48 -6.28 10.31
N THR A 144 -3.74 -6.11 9.21
CA THR A 144 -2.33 -6.50 9.05
C THR A 144 -1.47 -5.74 10.06
N ARG A 145 -1.42 -6.27 11.29
CA ARG A 145 -0.40 -5.93 12.27
C ARG A 145 0.87 -6.63 11.81
N ARG A 146 1.73 -5.92 11.09
CA ARG A 146 3.08 -6.43 10.79
C ARG A 146 3.72 -6.75 12.14
N ARG A 147 4.01 -8.04 12.38
CA ARG A 147 4.79 -8.48 13.54
C ARG A 147 6.20 -7.90 13.35
N CYS A 148 6.58 -6.96 14.20
CA CYS A 148 7.98 -6.66 14.47
C CYS A 148 8.49 -7.59 15.56
#